data_AF-A0A3B0RH79-F1
#
_entry.id   AF-A0A3B0RH79-F1
#
_cell.length_a   1.000
_cell.length_b   1.000
_cell.length_c   1.000
_cell.angle_alpha   90.00
_cell.angle_beta   90.00
_cell.angle_gamma   90.00
#
_symmetry.space_group_name_H-M   'P 1'
#
loop_
_entity.id
_entity.type
_entity.pdbx_description
1 polymer ?
#
loop_
_entity_poly.entity_id
_entity_poly.type
_entity_poly.pdbx_seq_one_letter_code
_entity_poly.pdbx_strand_id
1 'polypeptide(L)'
;MKNLIHDIVAKAWPTAYRRNALFLHPLVREFYQLLEEDNKSNALELFNSLEPSSQCLLVEALSELIPDDTFFDAFFDNGNGPSMACLLRGSLLLKRAWVYRGRGCGREISSTNYDNMQTALIKAYQSFDFILEDPSLGQEACARSIRVLMGLSDGTRKEIHAVHAQMRTTPRPHLLGEINYHLACCEKWGGSHEEMFLHARKTSRNSDTDPQMGALMAAAYWEKHMFIERFDEDEEQAAAYRSNQAMIYEVQTLSEKLLVVEPPEQDMYIVAHNVFAAFFCEVSRFDLARPHFQLLNQRLIRYPWEFFFAEDLQYMYNRSMLSG
;
A
#
# COMPACT_ATOMS: atom_id res chain seq x y z
N MET A 1 -5.93 46.94 -12.77
CA MET A 1 -4.96 46.52 -11.73
C MET A 1 -5.36 45.27 -10.95
N LYS A 2 -6.65 44.96 -10.71
CA LYS A 2 -7.08 43.75 -9.98
C LYS A 2 -6.82 42.40 -10.69
N ASN A 3 -6.60 42.39 -12.01
CA ASN A 3 -6.33 41.14 -12.76
C ASN A 3 -4.84 40.79 -12.91
N LEU A 4 -3.92 41.73 -12.68
CA LEU A 4 -2.48 41.45 -12.84
C LEU A 4 -1.92 40.69 -11.62
N ILE A 5 -2.47 40.94 -10.42
CA ILE A 5 -2.07 40.25 -9.19
C ILE A 5 -2.55 38.79 -9.22
N HIS A 6 -3.76 38.52 -9.71
CA HIS A 6 -4.26 37.15 -9.84
C HIS A 6 -3.42 36.31 -10.82
N ASP A 7 -2.98 36.91 -11.94
CA ASP A 7 -2.15 36.23 -12.95
C ASP A 7 -0.68 36.05 -12.54
N ILE A 8 -0.14 36.95 -11.70
CA ILE A 8 1.20 36.79 -11.12
C ILE A 8 1.20 35.75 -9.99
N VAL A 9 0.14 35.74 -9.18
CA VAL A 9 -0.05 34.76 -8.10
C VAL A 9 -0.30 33.35 -8.65
N ALA A 10 -1.04 33.20 -9.74
CA ALA A 10 -1.27 31.93 -10.42
C ALA A 10 -0.01 31.39 -11.16
N LYS A 11 0.96 32.25 -11.49
CA LYS A 11 2.24 31.85 -12.11
C LYS A 11 3.37 31.61 -11.11
N ALA A 12 3.24 32.09 -9.87
CA ALA A 12 4.20 31.88 -8.79
C ALA A 12 3.86 30.70 -7.88
N TRP A 13 2.64 30.15 -7.96
CA TRP A 13 2.26 28.91 -7.30
C TRP A 13 2.55 27.71 -8.22
N PRO A 14 3.28 26.68 -7.77
CA PRO A 14 3.21 25.38 -8.40
C PRO A 14 1.74 25.00 -8.43
N THR A 15 1.23 24.84 -9.64
CA THR A 15 -0.11 24.38 -10.02
C THR A 15 -0.80 23.58 -8.93
N ALA A 16 -1.96 24.08 -8.51
CA ALA A 16 -2.93 23.43 -7.64
C ALA A 16 -2.96 21.92 -7.86
N TYR A 17 -2.77 21.14 -6.79
CA TYR A 17 -3.06 19.73 -6.80
C TYR A 17 -4.58 19.58 -6.87
N ARG A 18 -5.09 19.64 -8.10
CA ARG A 18 -6.35 18.98 -8.45
C ARG A 18 -6.09 17.53 -8.16
N ARG A 19 -6.75 17.00 -7.11
CA ARG A 19 -6.79 15.58 -6.70
C ARG A 19 -6.43 14.70 -7.90
N ASN A 20 -5.14 14.39 -8.07
CA ASN A 20 -4.76 13.52 -9.17
C ASN A 20 -5.47 12.20 -8.86
N ALA A 21 -6.08 11.58 -9.88
CA ALA A 21 -6.43 10.18 -9.79
C ALA A 21 -5.20 9.46 -9.20
N LEU A 22 -5.42 8.60 -8.21
CA LEU A 22 -4.35 7.80 -7.60
C LEU A 22 -3.41 7.30 -8.69
N PHE A 23 -2.10 7.33 -8.42
CA PHE A 23 -1.10 6.88 -9.38
C PHE A 23 -1.50 5.51 -9.93
N LEU A 24 -1.72 5.49 -11.24
CA LEU A 24 -1.91 4.28 -11.98
C LEU A 24 -0.55 3.88 -12.54
N HIS A 25 -0.16 2.63 -12.32
CA HIS A 25 1.08 2.08 -12.86
C HIS A 25 1.18 2.37 -14.37
N PRO A 26 2.33 2.79 -14.92
CA PRO A 26 2.42 3.25 -16.30
C PRO A 26 1.97 2.18 -17.32
N LEU A 27 2.20 0.92 -16.99
CA LEU A 27 1.86 -0.25 -17.80
C LEU A 27 0.41 -0.74 -17.62
N VAL A 28 -0.41 -0.12 -16.77
CA VAL A 28 -1.76 -0.65 -16.47
C VAL A 28 -2.65 -0.71 -17.71
N ARG A 29 -2.53 0.26 -18.63
CA ARG A 29 -3.35 0.31 -19.85
C ARG A 29 -2.94 -0.77 -20.84
N GLU A 30 -1.64 -0.97 -21.03
CA GLU A 30 -1.09 -2.03 -21.86
C GLU A 30 -1.48 -3.40 -21.28
N PHE A 31 -1.30 -3.58 -19.97
CA PHE A 31 -1.68 -4.82 -19.30
C PHE A 31 -3.18 -5.10 -19.43
N TYR A 32 -4.04 -4.09 -19.23
CA TYR A 32 -5.49 -4.21 -19.43
C TYR A 32 -5.84 -4.58 -20.88
N GLN A 33 -5.21 -3.95 -21.86
CA GLN A 33 -5.43 -4.26 -23.28
C GLN A 33 -5.03 -5.70 -23.61
N LEU A 34 -3.88 -6.17 -23.11
CA LEU A 34 -3.45 -7.56 -23.29
C LEU A 34 -4.46 -8.55 -22.70
N LEU A 35 -5.09 -8.21 -21.58
CA LEU A 35 -6.17 -9.01 -21.01
C LEU A 35 -7.40 -8.98 -21.93
N GLU A 36 -7.89 -7.81 -22.34
CA GLU A 36 -9.08 -7.67 -23.21
C GLU A 36 -8.94 -8.40 -24.55
N GLU A 37 -7.74 -8.44 -25.12
CA GLU A 37 -7.42 -9.13 -26.38
C GLU A 37 -7.20 -10.64 -26.21
N ASP A 38 -7.43 -11.19 -25.00
CA ASP A 38 -7.15 -12.58 -24.62
C ASP A 38 -5.66 -12.98 -24.79
N ASN A 39 -4.74 -12.01 -24.82
CA ASN A 39 -3.30 -12.22 -25.00
C ASN A 39 -2.59 -12.52 -23.67
N LYS A 40 -2.99 -13.64 -23.06
CA LYS A 40 -2.62 -14.05 -21.71
C LYS A 40 -1.12 -14.29 -21.51
N SER A 41 -0.45 -14.85 -22.52
CA SER A 41 0.99 -15.12 -22.46
C SER A 41 1.79 -13.82 -22.34
N ASN A 42 1.47 -12.82 -23.16
CA ASN A 42 2.14 -11.53 -23.10
C ASN A 42 1.80 -10.76 -21.82
N ALA A 43 0.57 -10.88 -21.31
CA ALA A 43 0.19 -10.29 -20.03
C ALA A 43 1.05 -10.88 -18.88
N LEU A 44 1.21 -12.22 -18.85
CA LEU A 44 2.04 -12.88 -17.85
C LEU A 44 3.54 -12.53 -18.00
N GLU A 45 4.04 -12.45 -19.23
CA GLU A 45 5.41 -12.01 -19.51
C GLU A 45 5.65 -10.57 -19.03
N LEU A 46 4.74 -9.64 -19.36
CA LEU A 46 4.77 -8.27 -18.88
C LEU A 46 4.77 -8.21 -17.35
N PHE A 47 3.86 -8.94 -16.70
CA PHE A 47 3.79 -9.01 -15.24
C PHE A 47 5.08 -9.55 -14.61
N ASN A 48 5.63 -10.66 -15.14
CA ASN A 48 6.83 -11.29 -14.62
C ASN A 48 8.11 -10.49 -14.90
N SER A 49 8.08 -9.56 -15.86
CA SER A 49 9.19 -8.63 -16.11
C SER A 49 9.36 -7.56 -15.02
N LEU A 50 8.36 -7.40 -14.14
CA LEU A 50 8.36 -6.40 -13.08
C LEU A 50 8.91 -6.95 -11.76
N GLU A 51 9.50 -6.05 -10.97
CA GLU A 51 9.83 -6.31 -9.58
C GLU A 51 8.56 -6.46 -8.72
N PRO A 52 8.58 -7.23 -7.61
CA PRO A 52 7.37 -7.54 -6.84
C PRO A 52 6.58 -6.30 -6.39
N SER A 53 7.24 -5.24 -5.91
CA SER A 53 6.55 -4.00 -5.54
C SER A 53 5.83 -3.34 -6.73
N SER A 54 6.40 -3.43 -7.94
CA SER A 54 5.80 -2.91 -9.18
C SER A 54 4.67 -3.81 -9.70
N GLN A 55 4.81 -5.14 -9.59
CA GLN A 55 3.72 -6.11 -9.82
C GLN A 55 2.49 -5.76 -8.98
N CYS A 56 2.72 -5.50 -7.70
CA CYS A 56 1.69 -5.17 -6.74
C CYS A 56 0.97 -3.86 -7.11
N LEU A 57 1.73 -2.82 -7.51
CA LEU A 57 1.18 -1.54 -7.98
C LEU A 57 0.38 -1.69 -9.29
N LEU A 58 0.82 -2.56 -10.21
CA LEU A 58 0.11 -2.84 -11.45
C LEU A 58 -1.26 -3.45 -11.18
N VAL A 59 -1.34 -4.43 -10.25
CA VAL A 59 -2.59 -5.09 -9.88
C VAL A 59 -3.53 -4.13 -9.14
N GLU A 60 -3.01 -3.30 -8.22
CA GLU A 60 -3.79 -2.25 -7.57
C GLU A 60 -4.37 -1.27 -8.61
N ALA A 61 -3.55 -0.78 -9.54
CA ALA A 61 -3.99 0.13 -10.60
C ALA A 61 -5.05 -0.51 -11.51
N LEU A 62 -4.87 -1.77 -11.88
CA LEU A 62 -5.82 -2.50 -12.72
C LEU A 62 -7.18 -2.62 -12.03
N SER A 63 -7.20 -2.85 -10.72
CA SER A 63 -8.44 -2.94 -9.95
C SER A 63 -9.25 -1.63 -9.95
N GLU A 64 -8.65 -0.49 -10.28
CA GLU A 64 -9.34 0.79 -10.50
C GLU A 64 -10.00 0.90 -11.88
N LEU A 65 -9.52 0.13 -12.86
CA LEU A 65 -10.04 0.16 -14.24
C LEU A 65 -11.15 -0.86 -14.48
N ILE A 66 -11.15 -1.98 -13.75
CA ILE A 66 -12.13 -3.06 -13.95
C ILE A 66 -13.50 -2.64 -13.38
N PRO A 67 -14.56 -2.53 -14.23
CA PRO A 67 -15.82 -1.92 -13.85
C PRO A 67 -16.71 -2.81 -12.97
N ASP A 68 -16.70 -4.12 -13.17
CA ASP A 68 -17.50 -5.08 -12.41
C ASP A 68 -16.91 -6.50 -12.37
N ASP A 69 -17.59 -7.43 -11.68
CA ASP A 69 -17.10 -8.83 -11.50
C ASP A 69 -17.21 -9.66 -12.77
N THR A 70 -18.09 -9.29 -13.70
CA THR A 70 -18.36 -10.06 -14.92
C THR A 70 -17.19 -10.01 -15.89
N PHE A 71 -16.32 -9.01 -15.75
CA PHE A 71 -15.05 -8.94 -16.46
C PHE A 71 -14.29 -10.26 -16.35
N PHE A 72 -14.30 -10.92 -15.18
CA PHE A 72 -13.55 -12.15 -15.01
C PHE A 72 -14.30 -13.41 -15.39
N ASP A 73 -15.64 -13.40 -15.42
CA ASP A 73 -16.43 -14.57 -15.84
C ASP A 73 -16.02 -15.02 -17.26
N ALA A 74 -15.61 -14.08 -18.12
CA ALA A 74 -15.06 -14.36 -19.44
C ALA A 74 -13.62 -14.97 -19.44
N PHE A 75 -12.82 -14.71 -18.40
CA PHE A 75 -11.42 -15.18 -18.30
C PHE A 75 -11.28 -16.58 -17.68
N PHE A 76 -12.25 -17.02 -16.89
CA PHE A 76 -12.15 -18.27 -16.12
C PHE A 76 -12.39 -19.56 -16.92
N ASP A 77 -12.90 -19.48 -18.15
CA ASP A 77 -13.37 -20.67 -18.89
C ASP A 77 -12.31 -21.37 -19.78
N ASN A 78 -11.08 -20.88 -19.93
CA ASN A 78 -10.10 -21.47 -20.87
C ASN A 78 -8.71 -21.75 -20.26
N GLY A 79 -8.24 -22.99 -20.45
CA GLY A 79 -7.04 -23.58 -19.86
C GLY A 79 -5.72 -22.82 -20.14
N ASN A 80 -4.90 -22.72 -19.09
CA ASN A 80 -3.68 -21.91 -18.95
C ASN A 80 -3.95 -20.40 -19.05
N GLY A 81 -4.41 -19.88 -17.91
CA GLY A 81 -5.47 -18.90 -17.76
C GLY A 81 -6.09 -18.92 -16.35
N PRO A 82 -5.99 -20.01 -15.51
CA PRO A 82 -6.55 -19.96 -14.17
C PRO A 82 -5.68 -19.19 -13.18
N SER A 83 -4.34 -19.25 -13.22
CA SER A 83 -3.54 -18.61 -12.16
C SER A 83 -3.62 -17.08 -12.18
N MET A 84 -3.43 -16.46 -13.36
CA MET A 84 -3.58 -15.00 -13.49
C MET A 84 -5.02 -14.57 -13.22
N ALA A 85 -6.02 -15.30 -13.73
CA ALA A 85 -7.42 -15.00 -13.43
C ALA A 85 -7.70 -15.09 -11.92
N CYS A 86 -7.19 -16.11 -11.23
CA CYS A 86 -7.26 -16.25 -9.78
C CYS A 86 -6.64 -15.06 -9.06
N LEU A 87 -5.43 -14.64 -9.45
CA LEU A 87 -4.77 -13.47 -8.87
C LEU A 87 -5.63 -12.21 -9.04
N LEU A 88 -6.12 -11.95 -10.25
CA LEU A 88 -6.86 -10.73 -10.55
C LEU A 88 -8.25 -10.71 -9.89
N ARG A 89 -8.99 -11.83 -9.94
CA ARG A 89 -10.28 -11.97 -9.24
C ARG A 89 -10.11 -11.82 -7.74
N GLY A 90 -9.13 -12.51 -7.15
CA GLY A 90 -8.84 -12.41 -5.72
C GLY A 90 -8.55 -10.97 -5.32
N SER A 91 -7.80 -10.24 -6.15
CA SER A 91 -7.44 -8.84 -5.91
C SER A 91 -8.65 -7.90 -5.98
N LEU A 92 -9.53 -8.06 -6.98
CA LEU A 92 -10.75 -7.27 -7.08
C LEU A 92 -11.70 -7.54 -5.90
N LEU A 93 -11.89 -8.81 -5.53
CA LEU A 93 -12.72 -9.19 -4.39
C LEU A 93 -12.15 -8.67 -3.07
N LEU A 94 -10.82 -8.72 -2.89
CA LEU A 94 -10.14 -8.11 -1.75
C LEU A 94 -10.41 -6.60 -1.69
N LYS A 95 -10.27 -5.88 -2.81
CA LYS A 95 -10.58 -4.44 -2.88
C LYS A 95 -12.03 -4.17 -2.47
N ARG A 96 -13.00 -4.94 -2.98
CA ARG A 96 -14.42 -4.81 -2.64
C ARG A 96 -14.68 -5.07 -1.17
N ALA A 97 -14.04 -6.07 -0.59
CA ALA A 97 -14.14 -6.34 0.85
C ALA A 97 -13.77 -5.10 1.67
N TRP A 98 -12.68 -4.41 1.31
CA TRP A 98 -12.27 -3.17 1.99
C TRP A 98 -13.18 -1.97 1.69
N VAL A 99 -13.85 -1.94 0.53
CA VAL A 99 -14.91 -0.96 0.27
C VAL A 99 -16.10 -1.19 1.20
N TYR A 100 -16.56 -2.44 1.37
CA TYR A 100 -17.63 -2.76 2.32
C TYR A 100 -17.24 -2.47 3.77
N ARG A 101 -15.99 -2.76 4.13
CA ARG A 101 -15.45 -2.45 5.46
C ARG A 101 -15.52 -0.96 5.77
N GLY A 102 -15.31 -0.12 4.77
CA GLY A 102 -15.24 1.33 4.92
C GLY A 102 -14.08 1.77 5.81
N ARG A 103 -14.17 3.00 6.32
CA ARG A 103 -13.12 3.64 7.14
C ARG A 103 -13.40 3.63 8.65
N GLY A 104 -14.60 3.24 9.04
CA GLY A 104 -15.05 3.29 10.43
C GLY A 104 -14.41 2.23 11.32
N CYS A 105 -14.64 2.32 12.63
CA CYS A 105 -14.31 1.26 13.58
C CYS A 105 -15.20 0.02 13.38
N GLY A 106 -14.80 -1.13 13.94
CA GLY A 106 -15.58 -2.38 13.78
C GLY A 106 -17.03 -2.26 14.26
N ARG A 107 -17.29 -1.39 15.25
CA ARG A 107 -18.64 -1.08 15.77
C ARG A 107 -19.52 -0.25 14.81
N GLU A 108 -18.95 0.31 13.75
CA GLU A 108 -19.62 1.24 12.84
C GLU A 108 -20.02 0.58 11.51
N ILE A 109 -19.61 -0.67 11.29
CA ILE A 109 -20.01 -1.43 10.11
C ILE A 109 -21.42 -2.01 10.29
N SER A 110 -22.29 -1.84 9.29
CA SER A 110 -23.60 -2.51 9.30
C SER A 110 -23.43 -4.02 9.15
N SER A 111 -24.39 -4.80 9.65
CA SER A 111 -24.38 -6.26 9.48
C SER A 111 -24.32 -6.68 8.01
N THR A 112 -25.08 -6.01 7.13
CA THR A 112 -25.04 -6.27 5.68
C THR A 112 -23.66 -6.00 5.08
N ASN A 113 -23.00 -4.90 5.46
CA ASN A 113 -21.66 -4.61 4.97
C ASN A 113 -20.63 -5.61 5.51
N TYR A 114 -20.79 -6.05 6.75
CA TYR A 114 -19.97 -7.10 7.34
C TYR A 114 -20.12 -8.43 6.58
N ASP A 115 -21.35 -8.88 6.31
CA ASP A 115 -21.62 -10.11 5.57
C ASP A 115 -21.06 -10.06 4.13
N ASN A 116 -21.21 -8.90 3.47
CA ASN A 116 -20.66 -8.66 2.13
C ASN A 116 -19.12 -8.68 2.16
N MET A 117 -18.50 -8.06 3.17
CA MET A 117 -17.05 -8.10 3.37
C MET A 117 -16.58 -9.55 3.56
N GLN A 118 -17.17 -10.30 4.51
CA GLN A 118 -16.78 -11.69 4.78
C GLN A 118 -16.92 -12.56 3.54
N THR A 119 -18.05 -12.45 2.83
CA THR A 119 -18.28 -13.19 1.57
C THR A 119 -17.21 -12.89 0.52
N ALA A 120 -16.86 -11.61 0.34
CA ALA A 120 -15.84 -11.20 -0.62
C ALA A 120 -14.45 -11.72 -0.21
N LEU A 121 -14.09 -11.65 1.08
CA LEU A 121 -12.82 -12.16 1.59
C LEU A 121 -12.68 -13.67 1.44
N ILE A 122 -13.72 -14.44 1.75
CA ILE A 122 -13.73 -15.91 1.57
C ILE A 122 -13.47 -16.25 0.10
N LYS A 123 -14.20 -15.60 -0.82
CA LYS A 123 -14.02 -15.83 -2.27
C LYS A 123 -12.64 -15.36 -2.76
N ALA A 124 -12.11 -14.27 -2.20
CA ALA A 124 -10.76 -13.80 -2.52
C ALA A 124 -9.70 -14.82 -2.09
N TYR A 125 -9.80 -15.33 -0.85
CA TYR A 125 -8.89 -16.36 -0.35
C TYR A 125 -8.96 -17.61 -1.20
N GLN A 126 -10.17 -18.10 -1.53
CA GLN A 126 -10.35 -19.25 -2.42
C GLN A 126 -9.65 -19.06 -3.77
N SER A 127 -9.67 -17.85 -4.33
CA SER A 127 -8.93 -17.54 -5.55
C SER A 127 -7.41 -17.59 -5.35
N PHE A 128 -6.90 -17.02 -4.27
CA PHE A 128 -5.45 -17.03 -4.00
C PHE A 128 -4.91 -18.40 -3.59
N ASP A 129 -5.67 -19.19 -2.84
CA ASP A 129 -5.28 -20.49 -2.29
C ASP A 129 -4.82 -21.46 -3.40
N PHE A 130 -5.50 -21.44 -4.55
CA PHE A 130 -5.12 -22.22 -5.74
C PHE A 130 -3.74 -21.90 -6.31
N ILE A 131 -3.20 -20.72 -6.01
CA ILE A 131 -1.99 -20.19 -6.64
C ILE A 131 -0.89 -19.82 -5.63
N LEU A 132 -1.04 -20.13 -4.35
CA LEU A 132 -0.03 -19.78 -3.34
C LEU A 132 1.34 -20.39 -3.66
N GLU A 133 1.36 -21.59 -4.23
CA GLU A 133 2.58 -22.32 -4.63
C GLU A 133 3.01 -22.04 -6.09
N ASP A 134 2.28 -21.19 -6.82
CA ASP A 134 2.61 -20.86 -8.20
C ASP A 134 3.97 -20.14 -8.26
N PRO A 135 4.96 -20.62 -9.04
CA PRO A 135 6.30 -20.04 -9.06
C PRO A 135 6.36 -18.60 -9.58
N SER A 136 5.38 -18.18 -10.40
CA SER A 136 5.33 -16.86 -11.01
C SER A 136 4.46 -15.88 -10.20
N LEU A 137 3.33 -16.35 -9.70
CA LEU A 137 2.30 -15.50 -9.09
C LEU A 137 2.13 -15.71 -7.58
N GLY A 138 2.68 -16.79 -7.03
CA GLY A 138 2.45 -17.20 -5.65
C GLY A 138 2.93 -16.20 -4.62
N GLN A 139 4.01 -15.46 -4.90
CA GLN A 139 4.51 -14.43 -4.00
C GLN A 139 3.48 -13.28 -3.81
N GLU A 140 2.94 -12.75 -4.91
CA GLU A 140 1.91 -11.70 -4.89
C GLU A 140 0.60 -12.23 -4.28
N ALA A 141 0.22 -13.47 -4.61
CA ALA A 141 -0.94 -14.12 -4.02
C ALA A 141 -0.80 -14.24 -2.49
N CYS A 142 0.38 -14.65 -2.00
CA CYS A 142 0.66 -14.71 -0.56
C CYS A 142 0.57 -13.32 0.08
N ALA A 143 1.19 -12.29 -0.53
CA ALA A 143 1.16 -10.92 -0.03
C ALA A 143 -0.28 -10.40 0.16
N ARG A 144 -1.19 -10.76 -0.73
CA ARG A 144 -2.62 -10.40 -0.67
C ARG A 144 -3.43 -11.29 0.26
N SER A 145 -3.13 -12.59 0.31
CA SER A 145 -3.76 -13.53 1.24
C SER A 145 -3.57 -13.13 2.70
N ILE A 146 -2.42 -12.55 3.06
CA ILE A 146 -2.21 -11.99 4.40
C ILE A 146 -3.27 -10.91 4.73
N ARG A 147 -3.54 -10.01 3.78
CA ARG A 147 -4.54 -8.95 3.92
C ARG A 147 -5.96 -9.52 3.98
N VAL A 148 -6.22 -10.60 3.24
CA VAL A 148 -7.50 -11.33 3.29
C VAL A 148 -7.73 -11.97 4.67
N LEU A 149 -6.77 -12.77 5.12
CA LEU A 149 -6.84 -13.53 6.38
C LEU A 149 -6.96 -12.58 7.57
N MET A 150 -6.21 -11.47 7.59
CA MET A 150 -6.37 -10.42 8.60
C MET A 150 -7.81 -9.88 8.65
N GLY A 151 -8.47 -9.69 7.50
CA GLY A 151 -9.86 -9.24 7.44
C GLY A 151 -10.87 -10.29 7.91
N LEU A 152 -10.59 -11.58 7.66
CA LEU A 152 -11.39 -12.71 8.16
C LEU A 152 -11.30 -12.85 9.69
N SER A 153 -10.27 -12.26 10.31
CA SER A 153 -10.11 -12.17 11.76
C SER A 153 -9.95 -13.54 12.42
N ASP A 154 -10.75 -13.85 13.46
CA ASP A 154 -10.50 -14.91 14.44
C ASP A 154 -10.11 -16.27 13.83
N GLY A 155 -9.07 -16.87 14.41
CA GLY A 155 -8.59 -18.21 14.05
C GLY A 155 -7.62 -18.28 12.87
N THR A 156 -7.31 -17.16 12.19
CA THR A 156 -6.45 -17.15 10.99
C THR A 156 -4.97 -16.86 11.25
N ARG A 157 -4.56 -16.66 12.51
CA ARG A 157 -3.21 -16.18 12.87
C ARG A 157 -2.12 -17.14 12.39
N LYS A 158 -2.35 -18.45 12.55
CA LYS A 158 -1.39 -19.48 12.14
C LYS A 158 -1.22 -19.49 10.61
N GLU A 159 -2.32 -19.33 9.89
CA GLU A 159 -2.38 -19.25 8.43
C GLU A 159 -1.67 -18.00 7.92
N ILE A 160 -1.85 -16.85 8.58
CA ILE A 160 -1.11 -15.61 8.26
C ILE A 160 0.40 -15.83 8.35
N HIS A 161 0.89 -16.46 9.42
CA HIS A 161 2.31 -16.78 9.56
C HIS A 161 2.80 -17.77 8.50
N ALA A 162 1.99 -18.79 8.17
CA ALA A 162 2.33 -19.78 7.15
C ALA A 162 2.45 -19.13 5.75
N VAL A 163 1.46 -18.32 5.37
CA VAL A 163 1.44 -17.59 4.10
C VAL A 163 2.59 -16.58 4.02
N HIS A 164 2.91 -15.89 5.11
CA HIS A 164 4.06 -14.99 5.16
C HIS A 164 5.39 -15.73 5.00
N ALA A 165 5.55 -16.88 5.65
CA ALA A 165 6.72 -17.72 5.48
C ALA A 165 6.85 -18.20 4.02
N GLN A 166 5.73 -18.57 3.40
CA GLN A 166 5.68 -18.97 1.99
C GLN A 166 6.04 -17.82 1.04
N MET A 167 5.51 -16.61 1.26
CA MET A 167 5.88 -15.40 0.50
C MET A 167 7.40 -15.17 0.48
N ARG A 168 8.07 -15.49 1.59
CA ARG A 168 9.51 -15.31 1.78
C ARG A 168 10.37 -16.44 1.20
N THR A 169 9.77 -17.50 0.68
CA THR A 169 10.52 -18.54 -0.06
C THR A 169 11.04 -18.01 -1.39
N THR A 170 10.37 -17.01 -1.97
CA THR A 170 10.87 -16.26 -3.12
C THR A 170 11.89 -15.21 -2.65
N PRO A 171 13.13 -15.21 -3.16
CA PRO A 171 14.21 -14.35 -2.65
C PRO A 171 14.10 -12.87 -3.06
N ARG A 172 13.00 -12.46 -3.70
CA ARG A 172 12.76 -11.07 -4.11
C ARG A 172 12.01 -10.33 -3.01
N PRO A 173 12.50 -9.20 -2.48
CA PRO A 173 11.79 -8.44 -1.46
C PRO A 173 10.42 -7.94 -1.93
N HIS A 174 9.43 -7.93 -1.03
CA HIS A 174 8.05 -7.58 -1.37
C HIS A 174 7.45 -6.62 -0.32
N LEU A 175 7.69 -5.32 -0.47
CA LEU A 175 7.38 -4.33 0.58
C LEU A 175 5.90 -4.30 0.98
N LEU A 176 4.96 -4.30 0.02
CA LEU A 176 3.53 -4.28 0.34
C LEU A 176 3.06 -5.54 1.09
N GLY A 177 3.64 -6.70 0.78
CA GLY A 177 3.37 -7.95 1.50
C GLY A 177 3.89 -7.90 2.93
N GLU A 178 5.10 -7.35 3.13
CA GLU A 178 5.64 -7.11 4.46
C GLU A 178 4.80 -6.08 5.24
N ILE A 179 4.28 -5.03 4.59
CA ILE A 179 3.35 -4.07 5.21
C ILE A 179 2.04 -4.77 5.59
N ASN A 180 1.48 -5.63 4.74
CA ASN A 180 0.27 -6.38 5.06
C ASN A 180 0.49 -7.31 6.27
N TYR A 181 1.64 -7.98 6.35
CA TYR A 181 1.99 -8.80 7.50
C TYR A 181 2.20 -7.98 8.76
N HIS A 182 2.91 -6.86 8.63
CA HIS A 182 3.11 -5.89 9.70
C HIS A 182 1.77 -5.42 10.30
N LEU A 183 0.81 -5.05 9.45
CA LEU A 183 -0.55 -4.70 9.86
C LEU A 183 -1.24 -5.88 10.54
N ALA A 184 -1.11 -7.10 10.03
CA ALA A 184 -1.69 -8.27 10.67
C ALA A 184 -1.09 -8.58 12.05
N CYS A 185 0.13 -8.13 12.34
CA CYS A 185 0.77 -8.26 13.65
C CYS A 185 0.38 -7.16 14.65
N CYS A 186 -0.31 -6.10 14.23
CA CYS A 186 -0.65 -5.02 15.16
C CYS A 186 -1.84 -5.39 16.06
N GLU A 187 -1.92 -4.70 17.21
CA GLU A 187 -2.89 -5.00 18.27
C GLU A 187 -4.35 -4.94 17.81
N LYS A 188 -4.70 -3.97 16.96
CA LYS A 188 -6.07 -3.84 16.39
C LYS A 188 -6.53 -5.04 15.54
N TRP A 189 -5.61 -5.93 15.14
CA TRP A 189 -5.90 -7.12 14.33
C TRP A 189 -5.56 -8.43 15.06
N GLY A 190 -5.52 -8.41 16.40
CA GLY A 190 -5.30 -9.60 17.23
C GLY A 190 -3.84 -10.00 17.43
N GLY A 191 -2.90 -9.14 17.02
CA GLY A 191 -1.47 -9.27 17.35
C GLY A 191 -1.08 -8.43 18.57
N SER A 192 0.17 -7.96 18.61
CA SER A 192 0.65 -7.02 19.62
C SER A 192 1.61 -6.01 19.02
N HIS A 193 1.68 -4.81 19.60
CA HIS A 193 2.65 -3.82 19.13
C HIS A 193 4.10 -4.29 19.31
N GLU A 194 4.43 -5.11 20.31
CA GLU A 194 5.77 -5.71 20.41
C GLU A 194 6.08 -6.60 19.21
N GLU A 195 5.14 -7.45 18.80
CA GLU A 195 5.30 -8.32 17.63
C GLU A 195 5.44 -7.50 16.34
N MET A 196 4.58 -6.50 16.18
CA MET A 196 4.61 -5.55 15.07
C MET A 196 5.98 -4.86 14.93
N PHE A 197 6.52 -4.31 16.03
CA PHE A 197 7.83 -3.66 16.04
C PHE A 197 8.99 -4.66 15.89
N LEU A 198 8.89 -5.86 16.45
CA LEU A 198 9.90 -6.91 16.27
C LEU A 198 10.01 -7.28 14.79
N HIS A 199 8.89 -7.45 14.11
CA HIS A 199 8.85 -7.68 12.67
C HIS A 199 9.47 -6.50 11.90
N ALA A 200 9.03 -5.28 12.15
CA ALA A 200 9.54 -4.09 11.46
C ALA A 200 11.06 -3.94 11.62
N ARG A 201 11.60 -4.10 12.84
CA ARG A 201 13.04 -4.06 13.11
C ARG A 201 13.80 -5.20 12.43
N LYS A 202 13.25 -6.42 12.41
CA LYS A 202 13.90 -7.56 11.76
C LYS A 202 13.99 -7.33 10.25
N THR A 203 12.92 -6.86 9.62
CA THR A 203 12.88 -6.63 8.18
C THR A 203 13.68 -5.40 7.76
N SER A 204 13.65 -4.31 8.55
CA SER A 204 14.41 -3.08 8.25
C SER A 204 15.93 -3.24 8.35
N ARG A 205 16.43 -4.27 9.03
CA ARG A 205 17.87 -4.64 8.98
C ARG A 205 18.35 -4.97 7.57
N ASN A 206 17.45 -5.39 6.68
CA ASN A 206 17.78 -5.61 5.27
C ASN A 206 17.86 -4.31 4.47
N SER A 207 17.65 -3.13 5.10
CA SER A 207 17.72 -1.82 4.41
C SER A 207 19.08 -1.47 3.83
N ASP A 208 20.15 -2.14 4.26
CA ASP A 208 21.47 -1.96 3.64
C ASP A 208 21.54 -2.58 2.23
N THR A 209 20.77 -3.65 1.99
CA THR A 209 20.70 -4.35 0.69
C THR A 209 19.46 -3.98 -0.12
N ASP A 210 18.36 -3.65 0.56
CA ASP A 210 17.13 -3.18 -0.03
C ASP A 210 16.54 -2.02 0.79
N PRO A 211 16.95 -0.77 0.47
CA PRO A 211 16.58 0.42 1.25
C PRO A 211 15.08 0.62 1.44
N GLN A 212 14.24 0.09 0.56
CA GLN A 212 12.78 0.22 0.65
C GLN A 212 12.22 -0.44 1.92
N MET A 213 12.90 -1.49 2.43
CA MET A 213 12.49 -2.20 3.66
C MET A 213 12.55 -1.33 4.91
N GLY A 214 13.29 -0.22 4.88
CA GLY A 214 13.31 0.78 5.95
C GLY A 214 11.92 1.40 6.21
N ALA A 215 11.06 1.46 5.19
CA ALA A 215 9.72 2.03 5.28
C ALA A 215 8.81 1.29 6.28
N LEU A 216 9.11 0.03 6.62
CA LEU A 216 8.37 -0.73 7.64
C LEU A 216 8.47 -0.10 9.03
N MET A 217 9.58 0.54 9.36
CA MET A 217 9.70 1.26 10.65
C MET A 217 8.80 2.49 10.66
N ALA A 218 8.74 3.24 9.56
CA ALA A 218 7.84 4.38 9.41
C ALA A 218 6.36 3.95 9.54
N ALA A 219 5.99 2.84 8.88
CA ALA A 219 4.66 2.25 9.01
C ALA A 219 4.35 1.82 10.45
N ALA A 220 5.31 1.22 11.16
CA ALA A 220 5.15 0.79 12.55
C ALA A 220 4.88 1.94 13.52
N TYR A 221 5.67 3.00 13.38
CA TYR A 221 5.50 4.19 14.21
C TYR A 221 4.17 4.88 13.94
N TRP A 222 3.79 4.99 12.67
CA TRP A 222 2.48 5.53 12.33
C TRP A 222 1.34 4.67 12.90
N GLU A 223 1.38 3.35 12.70
CA GLU A 223 0.32 2.47 13.23
C GLU A 223 0.19 2.53 14.76
N LYS A 224 1.31 2.65 15.49
CA LYS A 224 1.24 2.84 16.94
C LYS A 224 0.66 4.21 17.30
N HIS A 225 1.03 5.28 16.59
CA HIS A 225 0.44 6.60 16.80
C HIS A 225 -1.07 6.60 16.55
N MET A 226 -1.53 6.01 15.45
CA MET A 226 -2.96 5.87 15.15
C MET A 226 -3.71 5.06 16.21
N PHE A 227 -3.06 4.05 16.79
CA PHE A 227 -3.65 3.28 17.87
C PHE A 227 -3.86 4.13 19.12
N ILE A 228 -2.84 4.87 19.55
CA ILE A 228 -2.94 5.77 20.71
C ILE A 228 -4.07 6.80 20.49
N GLU A 229 -4.11 7.41 19.31
CA GLU A 229 -5.10 8.44 18.98
C GLU A 229 -6.53 7.88 18.92
N ARG A 230 -6.74 6.70 18.32
CA ARG A 230 -8.10 6.21 17.99
C ARG A 230 -8.65 5.12 18.91
N PHE A 231 -7.79 4.44 19.67
CA PHE A 231 -8.18 3.33 20.54
C PHE A 231 -7.93 3.67 22.01
N ASP A 232 -6.74 4.18 22.33
CA ASP A 232 -6.47 4.68 23.69
C ASP A 232 -7.18 6.02 23.94
N GLU A 233 -7.52 6.75 22.86
CA GLU A 233 -8.17 8.07 22.87
C GLU A 233 -7.38 9.10 23.73
N ASP A 234 -6.05 8.96 23.74
CA ASP A 234 -5.11 9.78 24.54
C ASP A 234 -4.37 10.79 23.63
N GLU A 235 -4.94 11.99 23.50
CA GLU A 235 -4.39 13.05 22.65
C GLU A 235 -3.02 13.55 23.14
N GLU A 236 -2.79 13.61 24.46
CA GLU A 236 -1.53 14.07 25.04
C GLU A 236 -0.41 13.07 24.73
N GLN A 237 -0.67 11.78 24.93
CA GLN A 237 0.26 10.72 24.60
C GLN A 237 0.51 10.65 23.09
N ALA A 238 -0.53 10.80 22.26
CA ALA A 238 -0.39 10.83 20.81
C ALA A 238 0.50 12.01 20.35
N ALA A 239 0.31 13.21 20.92
CA ALA A 239 1.12 14.38 20.63
C ALA A 239 2.59 14.21 21.09
N ALA A 240 2.81 13.66 22.28
CA ALA A 240 4.14 13.34 22.79
C ALA A 240 4.84 12.29 21.90
N TYR A 241 4.10 11.29 21.44
CA TYR A 241 4.60 10.24 20.55
C TYR A 241 5.05 10.82 19.20
N ARG A 242 4.22 11.65 18.55
CA ARG A 242 4.57 12.33 17.29
C ARG A 242 5.80 13.22 17.40
N SER A 243 6.02 13.80 18.58
CA SER A 243 7.14 14.72 18.84
C SER A 243 8.44 14.00 19.23
N ASN A 244 8.43 12.66 19.31
CA ASN A 244 9.58 11.87 19.76
C ASN A 244 10.75 11.96 18.75
N GLN A 245 11.82 12.65 19.15
CA GLN A 245 12.98 12.88 18.29
C GLN A 245 13.77 11.62 17.95
N ALA A 246 13.83 10.63 18.86
CA ALA A 246 14.55 9.39 18.60
C ALA A 246 13.88 8.57 17.49
N MET A 247 12.54 8.52 17.51
CA MET A 247 11.74 7.90 16.46
C MET A 247 11.95 8.59 15.11
N ILE A 248 11.82 9.92 15.07
CA ILE A 248 11.98 10.70 13.85
C ILE A 248 13.38 10.49 13.25
N TYR A 249 14.42 10.52 14.10
CA TYR A 249 15.80 10.31 13.67
C TYR A 249 16.04 8.89 13.12
N GLU A 250 15.47 7.86 13.74
CA GLU A 250 15.56 6.48 13.24
C GLU A 250 14.95 6.36 11.84
N VAL A 251 13.74 6.90 11.65
CA VAL A 251 13.08 6.86 10.34
C VAL A 251 13.81 7.71 9.30
N GLN A 252 14.34 8.87 9.67
CA GLN A 252 15.18 9.71 8.81
C GLN A 252 16.41 8.93 8.31
N THR A 253 17.13 8.25 9.22
CA THR A 253 18.32 7.47 8.86
C THR A 253 17.98 6.36 7.86
N LEU A 254 16.83 5.70 8.01
CA LEU A 254 16.36 4.68 7.08
C LEU A 254 15.92 5.28 5.74
N SER A 255 15.26 6.43 5.75
CA SER A 255 14.80 7.09 4.53
C SER A 255 15.96 7.63 3.69
N GLU A 256 17.03 8.12 4.33
CA GLU A 256 18.24 8.61 3.66
C GLU A 256 18.92 7.53 2.82
N LYS A 257 18.88 6.26 3.26
CA LYS A 257 19.39 5.13 2.46
C LYS A 257 18.66 4.96 1.13
N LEU A 258 17.35 5.21 1.12
CA LEU A 258 16.54 5.10 -0.10
C LEU A 258 16.78 6.30 -1.03
N LEU A 259 16.98 7.49 -0.48
CA LEU A 259 17.19 8.72 -1.25
C LEU A 259 18.49 8.72 -2.09
N VAL A 260 19.46 7.87 -1.74
CA VAL A 260 20.75 7.76 -2.43
C VAL A 260 20.84 6.57 -3.39
N VAL A 261 19.73 5.84 -3.60
CA VAL A 261 19.66 4.77 -4.60
C VAL A 261 19.66 5.37 -6.00
N GLU A 262 20.29 4.70 -6.97
CA GLU A 262 20.38 5.16 -8.36
C GLU A 262 19.86 4.08 -9.34
N PRO A 263 18.88 4.39 -10.22
CA PRO A 263 18.05 5.60 -10.19
C PRO A 263 17.03 5.58 -9.03
N PRO A 264 16.82 6.69 -8.32
CA PRO A 264 15.91 6.73 -7.15
C PRO A 264 14.43 6.69 -7.54
N GLU A 265 14.08 7.09 -8.76
CA GLU A 265 12.69 7.25 -9.22
C GLU A 265 12.01 5.95 -9.69
N GLN A 266 12.64 4.79 -9.53
CA GLN A 266 12.10 3.51 -9.98
C GLN A 266 10.74 3.20 -9.36
N ASP A 267 9.85 2.62 -10.17
CA ASP A 267 8.48 2.32 -9.76
C ASP A 267 8.44 1.35 -8.56
N MET A 268 9.44 0.48 -8.42
CA MET A 268 9.56 -0.43 -7.26
C MET A 268 9.69 0.30 -5.92
N TYR A 269 10.21 1.54 -5.89
CA TYR A 269 10.41 2.33 -4.68
C TYR A 269 9.27 3.30 -4.36
N ILE A 270 8.29 3.43 -5.25
CA ILE A 270 7.14 4.34 -5.06
C ILE A 270 6.45 4.08 -3.72
N VAL A 271 6.23 2.82 -3.36
CA VAL A 271 5.56 2.48 -2.10
C VAL A 271 6.35 3.03 -0.91
N ALA A 272 7.66 2.80 -0.86
CA ALA A 272 8.49 3.27 0.25
C ALA A 272 8.54 4.80 0.33
N HIS A 273 8.69 5.49 -0.80
CA HIS A 273 8.64 6.96 -0.82
C HIS A 273 7.30 7.51 -0.33
N ASN A 274 6.18 6.90 -0.72
CA ASN A 274 4.85 7.29 -0.22
C ASN A 274 4.73 7.06 1.30
N VAL A 275 5.24 5.94 1.82
CA VAL A 275 5.21 5.64 3.25
C VAL A 275 6.08 6.61 4.07
N PHE A 276 7.31 6.89 3.63
CA PHE A 276 8.18 7.86 4.29
C PHE A 276 7.60 9.27 4.25
N ALA A 277 7.13 9.72 3.09
CA ALA A 277 6.52 11.04 2.94
C ALA A 277 5.31 11.21 3.87
N ALA A 278 4.43 10.21 3.93
CA ALA A 278 3.26 10.24 4.81
C ALA A 278 3.64 10.29 6.29
N PHE A 279 4.59 9.44 6.72
CA PHE A 279 5.10 9.48 8.08
C PHE A 279 5.66 10.86 8.46
N PHE A 280 6.51 11.45 7.61
CA PHE A 280 7.10 12.76 7.87
C PHE A 280 6.06 13.88 7.89
N CYS A 281 5.02 13.79 7.07
CA CYS A 281 3.90 14.73 7.14
C CYS A 281 3.12 14.60 8.45
N GLU A 282 2.86 13.38 8.92
CA GLU A 282 2.16 13.11 10.18
C GLU A 282 2.90 13.71 11.38
N VAL A 283 4.24 13.59 11.41
CA VAL A 283 5.07 14.19 12.47
C VAL A 283 5.47 15.65 12.18
N SER A 284 4.80 16.30 11.22
CA SER A 284 5.02 17.70 10.83
C SER A 284 6.45 18.06 10.38
N ARG A 285 7.24 17.07 9.94
CA ARG A 285 8.58 17.23 9.36
C ARG A 285 8.50 17.34 7.83
N PHE A 286 7.84 18.40 7.38
CA PHE A 286 7.63 18.67 5.95
C PHE A 286 8.94 18.84 5.16
N ASP A 287 10.01 19.26 5.84
CA ASP A 287 11.37 19.34 5.31
C ASP A 287 11.91 17.95 4.92
N LEU A 288 11.65 16.93 5.75
CA LEU A 288 12.05 15.54 5.48
C LEU A 288 11.14 14.84 4.47
N ALA A 289 9.86 15.23 4.40
CA ALA A 289 8.93 14.71 3.38
C ALA A 289 9.24 15.21 1.95
N ARG A 290 9.80 16.42 1.81
CA ARG A 290 10.07 17.05 0.51
C ARG A 290 10.86 16.19 -0.48
N PRO A 291 12.04 15.65 -0.15
CA PRO A 291 12.82 14.87 -1.12
C PRO A 291 12.05 13.66 -1.66
N HIS A 292 11.22 13.03 -0.83
CA HIS A 292 10.34 11.95 -1.28
C HIS A 292 9.25 12.45 -2.23
N PHE A 293 8.58 13.57 -1.93
CA PHE A 293 7.59 14.14 -2.86
C PHE A 293 8.19 14.55 -4.21
N GLN A 294 9.43 15.04 -4.22
CA GLN A 294 10.15 15.37 -5.46
C GLN A 294 10.37 14.13 -6.32
N LEU A 295 10.83 13.02 -5.72
CA LEU A 295 11.03 11.73 -6.41
C LEU A 295 9.71 11.07 -6.84
N LEU A 296 8.67 11.20 -6.02
CA LEU A 296 7.34 10.72 -6.38
C LEU A 296 6.81 11.45 -7.61
N ASN A 297 7.09 12.75 -7.77
CA ASN A 297 6.63 13.54 -8.92
C ASN A 297 5.13 13.32 -9.19
N GLN A 298 4.30 13.53 -8.16
CA GLN A 298 2.85 13.32 -8.18
C GLN A 298 2.37 11.86 -8.29
N ARG A 299 3.26 10.86 -8.20
CA ARG A 299 2.91 9.42 -8.16
C ARG A 299 2.45 8.97 -6.76
N LEU A 300 1.36 9.59 -6.28
CA LEU A 300 0.75 9.22 -4.99
C LEU A 300 -0.13 7.98 -5.14
N ILE A 301 0.14 6.95 -4.36
CA ILE A 301 -0.64 5.70 -4.37
C ILE A 301 -1.74 5.70 -3.30
N ARG A 302 -2.59 4.68 -3.27
CA ARG A 302 -3.69 4.60 -2.31
C ARG A 302 -3.20 4.50 -0.87
N TYR A 303 -2.44 3.45 -0.56
CA TYR A 303 -1.82 3.33 0.75
C TYR A 303 -0.50 4.10 0.73
N PRO A 304 -0.28 5.06 1.64
CA PRO A 304 -1.04 5.19 2.87
C PRO A 304 -1.94 6.44 2.92
N TRP A 305 -2.00 7.18 1.81
CA TRP A 305 -2.72 8.44 1.72
C TRP A 305 -4.23 8.31 1.88
N GLU A 306 -4.77 7.10 1.74
CA GLU A 306 -6.18 6.85 2.00
C GLU A 306 -6.59 7.21 3.43
N PHE A 307 -5.69 7.33 4.40
CA PHE A 307 -6.07 7.73 5.76
C PHE A 307 -6.27 9.24 5.96
N PHE A 308 -5.85 10.07 5.01
CA PHE A 308 -6.00 11.53 5.07
C PHE A 308 -7.20 12.01 4.25
N PHE A 309 -7.79 13.14 4.66
CA PHE A 309 -8.75 13.83 3.80
C PHE A 309 -8.00 14.51 2.64
N ALA A 310 -8.71 14.76 1.54
CA ALA A 310 -8.11 15.35 0.35
C ALA A 310 -7.50 16.75 0.62
N GLU A 311 -8.14 17.52 1.51
CA GLU A 311 -7.67 18.84 1.92
C GLU A 311 -6.39 18.75 2.76
N ASP A 312 -6.30 17.77 3.66
CA ASP A 312 -5.10 17.53 4.48
C ASP A 312 -3.92 17.12 3.61
N LEU A 313 -4.12 16.19 2.68
CA LEU A 313 -3.07 15.76 1.74
C LEU A 313 -2.56 16.94 0.90
N GLN A 314 -3.49 17.76 0.40
CA GLN A 314 -3.14 18.96 -0.36
C GLN A 314 -2.33 19.94 0.50
N TYR A 315 -2.75 20.16 1.75
CA TYR A 315 -2.03 21.00 2.70
C TYR A 315 -0.61 20.46 2.95
N MET A 316 -0.49 19.17 3.27
CA MET A 316 0.78 18.49 3.53
C MET A 316 1.74 18.62 2.34
N TYR A 317 1.28 18.30 1.13
CA TYR A 317 2.06 18.44 -0.09
C TYR A 317 2.55 19.87 -0.30
N ASN A 318 1.64 20.86 -0.18
CA ASN A 318 2.00 22.26 -0.34
C ASN A 318 3.03 22.70 0.70
N ARG A 319 2.85 22.32 1.97
CA ARG A 319 3.82 22.65 3.04
C ARG A 319 5.18 22.03 2.76
N SER A 320 5.25 20.78 2.34
CA SER A 320 6.50 20.13 1.97
C SER A 320 7.20 20.81 0.80
N MET A 321 6.47 21.16 -0.25
CA MET A 321 7.04 21.76 -1.45
C MET A 321 7.38 23.26 -1.29
N LEU A 322 6.74 23.98 -0.35
CA LEU A 322 6.93 25.42 -0.14
C LEU A 322 7.89 25.81 0.99
N SER A 323 8.24 24.89 1.91
CA SER A 323 9.07 25.23 3.09
C SER A 323 10.58 25.40 2.79
N GLY A 324 10.94 25.85 1.59
CA GLY A 324 12.32 25.93 1.08
C GLY A 324 12.96 27.28 1.27
#